data_AF-A0A3P6KZW7-F1
#
_entry.id   AF-A0A3P6KZW7-F1
#
_cell.length_a   1.000
_cell.length_b   1.000
_cell.length_c   1.000
_cell.angle_alpha   90.00
_cell.angle_beta   90.00
_cell.angle_gamma   90.00
#
_symmetry.space_group_name_H-M   'P 1'
#
loop_
_entity.id
_entity.type
_entity.pdbx_description
1 polymer ?
#
loop_
_entity_poly.entity_id
_entity_poly.type
_entity_poly.pdbx_seq_one_letter_code
_entity_poly.pdbx_strand_id
1 'polypeptide(L)'
;MKELFKDYLVFLNTLTPGTNFESSRNKIIAQAINFISENPEDWDKKSQYNIAMIGDTFKSFLREKGEDNNSINLIFTCFFRFIIEPSILSPEIESHFSPLRTIKDFALYNYNEFDERSRAQIDFSLRELPLAMVKEVLSSSNVDTYKKYIDSLNEGRQFFEKCDSFLKEQHAKIESIKESLKGYEVAFNFVGLFEGFNSLGKKKVKSCYQE
;
A
#
# COMPACT_ATOMS: atom_id res chain seq x y z
N MET A 1 -6.43 -22.68 9.71
CA MET A 1 -5.75 -22.88 8.41
C MET A 1 -4.43 -23.64 8.55
N LYS A 2 -3.54 -23.20 9.45
CA LYS A 2 -2.21 -23.82 9.69
C LYS A 2 -2.22 -25.35 9.87
N GLU A 3 -3.11 -25.88 10.72
CA GLU A 3 -3.22 -27.34 10.91
C GLU A 3 -3.66 -28.06 9.63
N LEU A 4 -4.64 -27.52 8.89
CA LEU A 4 -5.08 -28.10 7.61
C LEU A 4 -3.95 -28.15 6.57
N PHE A 5 -3.12 -27.11 6.51
CA PHE A 5 -1.95 -27.09 5.63
C PHE A 5 -0.91 -28.14 6.03
N LYS A 6 -0.62 -28.27 7.32
CA LYS A 6 0.29 -29.29 7.83
C LYS A 6 -0.22 -30.70 7.53
N ASP A 7 -1.50 -30.96 7.78
CA ASP A 7 -2.15 -32.25 7.52
C ASP A 7 -2.15 -32.58 6.03
N TYR A 8 -2.38 -31.58 5.17
CA TYR A 8 -2.37 -31.77 3.72
C TYR A 8 -0.96 -32.00 3.17
N LEU A 9 0.07 -31.34 3.71
CA LEU A 9 1.47 -31.63 3.36
C LEU A 9 1.87 -33.07 3.70
N VAL A 10 1.46 -33.57 4.87
CA VAL A 10 1.68 -34.97 5.24
C VAL A 10 0.99 -35.90 4.24
N PHE A 11 -0.26 -35.60 3.89
CA PHE A 11 -0.99 -36.35 2.86
C PHE A 11 -0.26 -36.37 1.52
N LEU A 12 0.20 -35.22 1.00
CA LEU A 12 0.93 -35.16 -0.27
C LEU A 12 2.18 -36.04 -0.30
N ASN A 13 2.89 -36.16 0.84
CA ASN A 13 4.08 -37.02 0.95
C ASN A 13 3.76 -38.52 0.96
N THR A 14 2.52 -38.91 1.24
CA THR A 14 2.08 -40.32 1.16
C THR A 14 1.67 -40.74 -0.24
N LEU A 15 1.43 -39.78 -1.14
CA LEU A 15 1.02 -40.07 -2.51
C LEU A 15 2.20 -40.60 -3.33
N THR A 16 1.91 -41.56 -4.20
CA THR A 16 2.85 -42.03 -5.23
C THR A 16 2.35 -41.56 -6.59
N PRO A 17 2.93 -40.48 -7.16
CA PRO A 17 2.48 -39.93 -8.44
C PRO A 17 2.69 -40.93 -9.59
N GLY A 18 1.69 -41.08 -10.45
CA GLY A 18 1.77 -41.93 -11.65
C GLY A 18 2.49 -41.26 -12.83
N THR A 19 2.56 -39.93 -12.83
CA THR A 19 3.11 -39.12 -13.93
C THR A 19 4.05 -38.02 -13.44
N ASN A 20 4.89 -37.49 -14.36
CA ASN A 20 5.74 -36.33 -14.09
C ASN A 20 4.92 -35.07 -13.76
N PHE A 21 3.76 -34.93 -14.40
CA PHE A 21 2.82 -33.85 -14.13
C PHE A 21 2.32 -33.92 -12.69
N GLU A 22 1.83 -35.07 -12.24
CA GLU A 22 1.34 -35.25 -10.86
C GLU A 22 2.43 -35.00 -9.82
N SER A 23 3.65 -35.49 -10.07
CA SER A 23 4.79 -35.25 -9.18
C SER A 23 5.13 -33.77 -9.07
N SER A 24 5.15 -33.07 -10.21
CA SER A 24 5.43 -31.63 -10.26
C SER A 24 4.31 -30.81 -9.62
N ARG A 25 3.05 -31.14 -9.89
CA ARG A 25 1.87 -30.52 -9.28
C ARG A 25 1.92 -30.63 -7.76
N ASN A 26 2.20 -31.82 -7.22
CA ASN A 26 2.25 -32.03 -5.78
C ASN A 26 3.38 -31.21 -5.12
N LYS A 27 4.54 -31.12 -5.77
CA LYS A 27 5.65 -30.24 -5.32
C LYS A 27 5.25 -28.77 -5.34
N ILE A 28 4.58 -28.32 -6.39
CA ILE A 28 4.10 -26.94 -6.51
C ILE A 28 3.06 -26.61 -5.43
N ILE A 29 2.13 -27.52 -5.12
CA ILE A 29 1.19 -27.33 -4.02
C ILE A 29 1.95 -27.20 -2.69
N ALA A 30 2.94 -28.06 -2.44
CA ALA A 30 3.74 -27.96 -1.22
C ALA A 30 4.50 -26.63 -1.12
N GLN A 31 5.05 -26.13 -2.23
CA GLN A 31 5.68 -24.81 -2.29
C GLN A 31 4.67 -23.69 -2.00
N ALA A 32 3.47 -23.74 -2.59
CA ALA A 32 2.41 -22.77 -2.33
C ALA A 32 2.01 -22.74 -0.84
N ILE A 33 1.88 -23.92 -0.20
CA ILE A 33 1.58 -24.02 1.23
C ILE A 33 2.67 -23.36 2.06
N ASN A 34 3.94 -23.66 1.79
CA ASN A 34 5.06 -23.08 2.53
C ASN A 34 5.08 -21.55 2.37
N PHE A 35 4.93 -21.08 1.13
CA PHE A 35 4.95 -19.66 0.80
C PHE A 35 3.81 -18.87 1.49
N ILE A 36 2.61 -19.44 1.55
CA ILE A 36 1.49 -18.82 2.27
C ILE A 36 1.71 -18.90 3.79
N SER A 37 2.30 -19.99 4.28
CA SER A 37 2.53 -20.22 5.70
C SER A 37 3.62 -19.34 6.31
N GLU A 38 4.53 -18.78 5.49
CA GLU A 38 5.57 -17.86 5.94
C GLU A 38 4.99 -16.53 6.46
N ASN A 39 3.97 -15.98 5.78
CA ASN A 39 3.36 -14.69 6.13
C ASN A 39 1.82 -14.73 5.99
N PRO A 40 1.10 -15.56 6.77
CA PRO A 40 -0.32 -15.83 6.55
C PRO A 40 -1.20 -14.57 6.66
N GLU A 41 -0.87 -13.64 7.56
CA GLU A 41 -1.62 -12.39 7.71
C GLU A 41 -1.52 -11.47 6.49
N ASP A 42 -0.40 -11.51 5.77
CA ASP A 42 -0.22 -10.75 4.52
C ASP A 42 -1.09 -11.33 3.41
N TRP A 43 -1.13 -12.67 3.32
CA TRP A 43 -2.00 -13.38 2.38
C TRP A 43 -3.48 -13.17 2.66
N ASP A 44 -3.89 -13.16 3.92
CA ASP A 44 -5.26 -12.86 4.33
C ASP A 44 -5.68 -11.44 3.90
N LYS A 45 -4.75 -10.47 3.96
CA LYS A 45 -5.00 -9.09 3.51
C LYS A 45 -5.03 -8.96 1.99
N LYS A 46 -4.15 -9.66 1.28
CA LYS A 46 -3.98 -9.51 -0.16
C LYS A 46 -4.92 -10.39 -0.99
N SER A 47 -5.54 -11.42 -0.39
CA SER A 47 -6.37 -12.41 -1.09
C SER A 47 -7.83 -12.42 -0.64
N GLN A 48 -8.34 -11.27 -0.20
CA GLN A 48 -9.66 -11.15 0.42
C GLN A 48 -10.81 -11.60 -0.48
N TYR A 49 -10.72 -11.33 -1.78
CA TYR A 49 -11.76 -11.68 -2.74
C TYR A 49 -11.92 -13.20 -2.82
N ASN A 50 -10.83 -13.95 -3.05
CA ASN A 50 -10.91 -15.41 -3.10
C ASN A 50 -11.17 -16.03 -1.73
N ILE A 51 -10.73 -15.40 -0.63
CA ILE A 51 -11.08 -15.90 0.72
C ILE A 51 -12.60 -15.87 0.90
N ALA A 52 -13.26 -14.78 0.49
CA ALA A 52 -14.71 -14.67 0.55
C ALA A 52 -15.41 -15.63 -0.42
N MET A 53 -14.89 -15.80 -1.64
CA MET A 53 -15.55 -16.58 -2.69
C MET A 53 -15.36 -18.09 -2.57
N ILE A 54 -14.18 -18.57 -2.17
CA ILE A 54 -13.83 -19.99 -2.18
C ILE A 54 -13.17 -20.48 -0.88
N GLY A 55 -13.02 -19.64 0.14
CA GLY A 55 -12.30 -20.00 1.36
C GLY A 55 -12.87 -21.22 2.08
N ASP A 56 -14.20 -21.34 2.17
CA ASP A 56 -14.83 -22.48 2.84
C ASP A 56 -14.80 -23.75 2.01
N THR A 57 -15.01 -23.65 0.68
CA THR A 57 -14.83 -24.77 -0.25
C THR A 57 -13.41 -25.30 -0.21
N PHE A 58 -12.42 -24.40 -0.20
CA PHE A 58 -11.01 -24.75 -0.11
C PHE A 58 -10.68 -25.48 1.18
N LYS A 59 -11.20 -25.01 2.33
CA LYS A 59 -11.06 -25.72 3.61
C LYS A 59 -11.68 -27.12 3.55
N SER A 60 -12.82 -27.29 2.87
CA SER A 60 -13.46 -28.61 2.68
C SER A 60 -12.55 -29.53 1.89
N PHE A 61 -12.05 -29.09 0.73
CA PHE A 61 -11.16 -29.89 -0.12
C PHE A 61 -9.88 -30.33 0.62
N LEU A 62 -9.29 -29.45 1.44
CA LEU A 62 -8.11 -29.80 2.24
C LEU A 62 -8.42 -30.85 3.33
N ARG A 63 -9.62 -30.81 3.93
CA ARG A 63 -10.06 -31.79 4.94
C ARG A 63 -10.34 -33.15 4.32
N GLU A 64 -11.07 -33.15 3.21
CA GLU A 64 -11.47 -34.35 2.49
C GLU A 64 -10.24 -35.07 1.96
N LYS A 65 -9.21 -34.31 1.53
CA LYS A 65 -8.01 -34.79 0.85
C LYS A 65 -8.40 -35.46 -0.47
N GLY A 66 -7.75 -35.11 -1.57
CA GLY A 66 -8.22 -35.57 -2.88
C GLY A 66 -8.23 -37.10 -2.99
N GLU A 67 -9.40 -37.69 -3.25
CA GLU A 67 -9.53 -39.15 -3.47
C GLU A 67 -8.90 -39.57 -4.81
N ASP A 68 -8.78 -38.63 -5.75
CA ASP A 68 -8.22 -38.82 -7.07
C ASP A 68 -7.37 -37.61 -7.54
N ASN A 69 -6.74 -37.77 -8.70
CA ASN A 69 -5.90 -36.73 -9.30
C ASN A 69 -6.67 -35.45 -9.66
N ASN A 70 -7.96 -35.55 -10.02
CA ASN A 70 -8.78 -34.38 -10.37
C ASN A 70 -9.06 -33.53 -9.13
N SER A 71 -9.29 -34.18 -7.99
CA SER A 71 -9.48 -33.51 -6.70
C SER A 71 -8.22 -32.76 -6.27
N ILE A 72 -7.04 -33.33 -6.49
CA ILE A 72 -5.76 -32.66 -6.23
C ILE A 72 -5.54 -31.51 -7.22
N ASN A 73 -5.94 -31.66 -8.49
CA ASN A 73 -5.93 -30.57 -9.47
C ASN A 73 -6.80 -29.40 -8.98
N LEU A 74 -8.00 -29.67 -8.45
CA LEU A 74 -8.86 -28.62 -7.91
C LEU A 74 -8.22 -27.89 -6.72
N ILE A 75 -7.57 -28.62 -5.82
CA ILE A 75 -6.82 -28.02 -4.70
C ILE A 75 -5.69 -27.13 -5.24
N PHE A 76 -4.94 -27.58 -6.25
CA PHE A 76 -3.96 -26.74 -6.93
C PHE A 76 -4.61 -25.45 -7.47
N THR A 77 -5.77 -25.54 -8.12
CA THR A 77 -6.44 -24.35 -8.67
C THR A 77 -6.92 -23.37 -7.59
N CYS A 78 -7.27 -23.85 -6.40
CA CYS A 78 -7.55 -22.98 -5.26
C CYS A 78 -6.30 -22.20 -4.84
N PHE A 79 -5.15 -22.88 -4.65
CA PHE A 79 -3.89 -22.21 -4.35
C PHE A 79 -3.50 -21.22 -5.46
N PHE A 80 -3.67 -21.60 -6.72
CA PHE A 80 -3.41 -20.74 -7.87
C PHE A 80 -4.22 -19.43 -7.80
N ARG A 81 -5.51 -19.50 -7.45
CA ARG A 81 -6.36 -18.31 -7.28
C ARG A 81 -5.86 -17.38 -6.18
N PHE A 82 -5.56 -17.90 -4.99
CA PHE A 82 -5.03 -17.11 -3.88
C PHE A 82 -3.69 -16.45 -4.23
N ILE A 83 -2.89 -17.09 -5.09
CA ILE A 83 -1.58 -16.60 -5.52
C ILE A 83 -1.68 -15.54 -6.61
N ILE A 84 -2.61 -15.70 -7.54
CA ILE A 84 -2.82 -14.76 -8.65
C ILE A 84 -3.54 -13.50 -8.19
N GLU A 85 -4.42 -13.56 -7.19
CA GLU A 85 -5.18 -12.38 -6.77
C GLU A 85 -4.32 -11.17 -6.37
N PRO A 86 -3.34 -11.29 -5.45
CA PRO A 86 -2.44 -10.17 -5.11
C PRO A 86 -1.68 -9.64 -6.32
N SER A 87 -1.44 -10.52 -7.27
CA SER A 87 -0.69 -10.30 -8.49
C SER A 87 -1.45 -9.39 -9.48
N ILE A 88 -2.79 -9.40 -9.45
CA ILE A 88 -3.61 -8.64 -10.41
C ILE A 88 -3.46 -7.13 -10.25
N LEU A 89 -3.34 -6.65 -9.01
CA LEU A 89 -3.29 -5.22 -8.68
C LEU A 89 -1.90 -4.76 -8.21
N SER A 90 -0.91 -5.65 -8.22
CA SER A 90 0.43 -5.36 -7.74
C SER A 90 1.51 -5.64 -8.79
N PRO A 91 2.45 -4.71 -9.02
CA PRO A 91 3.58 -4.91 -9.94
C PRO A 91 4.64 -5.90 -9.41
N GLU A 92 4.48 -6.44 -8.20
CA GLU A 92 5.51 -7.25 -7.50
C GLU A 92 5.83 -8.61 -8.16
N ILE A 93 5.06 -9.06 -9.16
CA ILE A 93 5.29 -10.36 -9.83
C ILE A 93 6.49 -10.35 -10.79
N GLU A 94 7.08 -9.19 -11.10
CA GLU A 94 8.07 -9.09 -12.18
C GLU A 94 9.45 -9.70 -11.86
N SER A 95 9.71 -10.10 -10.61
CA SER A 95 10.96 -10.77 -10.25
C SER A 95 11.03 -12.19 -10.81
N HIS A 96 12.08 -12.46 -11.60
CA HIS A 96 12.32 -13.74 -12.27
C HIS A 96 12.45 -14.95 -11.33
N PHE A 97 12.72 -14.71 -10.03
CA PHE A 97 12.90 -15.74 -9.01
C PHE A 97 11.69 -15.87 -8.06
N SER A 98 10.57 -15.22 -8.37
CA SER A 98 9.40 -15.24 -7.50
C SER A 98 8.69 -16.61 -7.53
N PRO A 99 8.38 -17.20 -6.35
CA PRO A 99 7.51 -18.38 -6.25
C PRO A 99 6.18 -18.20 -6.99
N LEU A 100 5.66 -16.96 -7.08
CA LEU A 100 4.45 -16.62 -7.83
C LEU A 100 4.58 -16.98 -9.31
N ARG A 101 5.72 -16.63 -9.92
CA ARG A 101 5.98 -16.89 -11.34
C ARG A 101 6.09 -18.38 -11.60
N THR A 102 6.82 -19.11 -10.76
CA THR A 102 6.96 -20.58 -10.87
C THR A 102 5.60 -21.27 -10.88
N ILE A 103 4.70 -20.86 -9.99
CA ILE A 103 3.36 -21.44 -9.87
C ILE A 103 2.49 -21.11 -11.09
N LYS A 104 2.59 -19.87 -11.59
CA LYS A 104 1.91 -19.43 -12.82
C LYS A 104 2.40 -20.14 -14.07
N ASP A 105 3.72 -20.23 -14.25
CA ASP A 105 4.34 -20.89 -15.38
C ASP A 105 4.01 -22.39 -15.37
N PHE A 106 3.96 -23.03 -14.20
CA PHE A 106 3.51 -24.42 -14.07
C PHE A 106 2.09 -24.61 -14.61
N ALA A 107 1.14 -23.75 -14.22
CA ALA A 107 -0.25 -23.82 -14.70
C ALA A 107 -0.34 -23.65 -16.23
N LEU A 108 0.44 -22.73 -16.79
CA LEU A 108 0.42 -22.43 -18.24
C LEU A 108 1.06 -23.55 -19.07
N TYR A 109 2.24 -24.03 -18.67
CA TYR A 109 2.95 -25.07 -19.44
C TYR A 109 2.30 -26.44 -19.36
N ASN A 110 1.58 -26.73 -18.27
CA ASN A 110 0.90 -28.01 -18.08
C ASN A 110 -0.62 -27.88 -18.27
N TYR A 111 -1.12 -26.80 -18.87
CA TYR A 111 -2.55 -26.51 -18.98
C TYR A 111 -3.37 -27.68 -19.53
N ASN A 112 -2.85 -28.40 -20.55
CA ASN A 112 -3.53 -29.52 -21.17
C ASN A 112 -3.54 -30.81 -20.33
N GLU A 113 -2.68 -30.91 -19.31
CA GLU A 113 -2.61 -32.06 -18.39
C GLU A 113 -3.67 -31.98 -17.28
N PHE A 114 -4.25 -30.80 -17.05
CA PHE A 114 -5.37 -30.62 -16.12
C PHE A 114 -6.67 -31.14 -16.74
N ASP A 115 -7.58 -31.65 -15.90
CA ASP A 115 -8.94 -31.96 -16.30
C ASP A 115 -9.74 -30.69 -16.67
N GLU A 116 -10.87 -30.88 -17.35
CA GLU A 116 -11.70 -29.77 -17.85
C GLU A 116 -12.11 -28.79 -16.75
N ARG A 117 -12.49 -29.30 -15.57
CA ARG A 117 -12.95 -28.47 -14.47
C ARG A 117 -11.82 -27.64 -13.91
N SER A 118 -10.63 -28.21 -13.75
CA SER A 118 -9.45 -27.48 -13.32
C SER A 118 -8.97 -26.47 -14.36
N ARG A 119 -9.01 -26.79 -15.66
CA ARG A 119 -8.71 -25.81 -16.72
C ARG A 119 -9.64 -24.61 -16.68
N ALA A 120 -10.93 -24.83 -16.47
CA ALA A 120 -11.90 -23.74 -16.32
C ALA A 120 -11.58 -22.83 -15.13
N GLN A 121 -11.11 -23.40 -14.00
CA GLN A 121 -10.66 -22.59 -12.86
C GLN A 121 -9.38 -21.80 -13.18
N ILE A 122 -8.44 -22.38 -13.93
CA ILE A 122 -7.22 -21.68 -14.37
C ILE A 122 -7.58 -20.51 -15.29
N ASP A 123 -8.47 -20.72 -16.27
CA ASP A 123 -8.93 -19.67 -17.18
C ASP A 123 -9.68 -18.56 -16.44
N PHE A 124 -10.57 -18.92 -15.52
CA PHE A 124 -11.25 -17.95 -14.66
C PHE A 124 -10.21 -17.10 -13.92
N SER A 125 -9.22 -17.71 -13.29
CA SER A 125 -8.19 -17.02 -12.52
C SER A 125 -7.37 -16.04 -13.36
N LEU A 126 -7.06 -16.40 -14.61
CA LEU A 126 -6.22 -15.60 -15.50
C LEU A 126 -6.98 -14.51 -16.26
N ARG A 127 -8.26 -14.73 -16.58
CA ARG A 127 -9.01 -13.89 -17.53
C ARG A 127 -10.19 -13.18 -16.88
N GLU A 128 -10.92 -13.86 -16.01
CA GLU A 128 -12.20 -13.37 -15.48
C GLU A 128 -12.07 -12.77 -14.07
N LEU A 129 -11.18 -13.32 -13.25
CA LEU A 129 -10.93 -12.86 -11.88
C LEU A 129 -10.59 -11.36 -11.82
N PRO A 130 -9.74 -10.78 -12.69
CA PRO A 130 -9.50 -9.34 -12.68
C PRO A 130 -10.79 -8.53 -12.87
N LEU A 131 -11.64 -8.93 -13.83
CA LEU A 131 -12.90 -8.24 -14.10
C LEU A 131 -13.89 -8.42 -12.94
N ALA A 132 -13.93 -9.61 -12.35
CA ALA A 132 -14.80 -9.91 -11.22
C ALA A 132 -14.42 -9.09 -9.99
N MET A 133 -13.12 -8.95 -9.69
CA MET A 133 -12.61 -8.09 -8.63
C MET A 133 -12.92 -6.61 -8.89
N VAL A 134 -12.68 -6.12 -10.11
CA VAL A 134 -13.03 -4.74 -10.48
C VAL A 134 -14.53 -4.50 -10.33
N LYS A 135 -15.37 -5.44 -10.78
CA LYS A 135 -16.82 -5.35 -10.63
C LYS A 135 -17.24 -5.30 -9.17
N GLU A 136 -16.64 -6.11 -8.30
CA GLU A 136 -16.92 -6.11 -6.86
C GLU A 136 -16.58 -4.76 -6.23
N VAL A 137 -15.39 -4.22 -6.55
CA VAL A 137 -14.98 -2.88 -6.12
C VAL A 137 -15.97 -1.82 -6.60
N LEU A 138 -16.36 -1.87 -7.88
CA LEU A 138 -17.28 -0.91 -8.49
C LEU A 138 -18.72 -1.01 -7.98
N SER A 139 -19.17 -2.22 -7.65
CA SER A 139 -20.54 -2.49 -7.18
C SER A 139 -20.67 -2.26 -5.68
N SER A 140 -19.57 -2.31 -4.93
CA SER A 140 -19.57 -1.93 -3.53
C SER A 140 -19.82 -0.42 -3.41
N SER A 141 -20.58 -0.02 -2.39
CA SER A 141 -20.80 1.39 -1.99
C SER A 141 -19.49 2.15 -1.66
N ASN A 142 -18.34 1.49 -1.79
CA ASN A 142 -17.02 2.05 -1.62
C ASN A 142 -16.59 2.96 -2.77
N VAL A 143 -17.16 2.91 -3.98
CA VAL A 143 -16.78 3.88 -5.03
C VAL A 143 -17.18 5.29 -4.62
N ASP A 144 -18.41 5.47 -4.13
CA ASP A 144 -18.87 6.76 -3.60
C ASP A 144 -18.08 7.16 -2.36
N THR A 145 -17.70 6.20 -1.53
CA THR A 145 -16.93 6.45 -0.28
C THR A 145 -15.47 6.79 -0.58
N TYR A 146 -14.86 6.15 -1.56
CA TYR A 146 -13.50 6.42 -2.03
C TYR A 146 -13.42 7.75 -2.75
N LYS A 147 -14.44 8.08 -3.57
CA LYS A 147 -14.57 9.41 -4.17
C LYS A 147 -14.71 10.49 -3.09
N LYS A 148 -15.60 10.29 -2.11
CA LYS A 148 -15.73 11.19 -0.94
C LYS A 148 -14.45 11.30 -0.12
N TYR A 149 -13.68 10.23 0.01
CA TYR A 149 -12.39 10.23 0.70
C TYR A 149 -11.34 11.05 -0.06
N ILE A 150 -11.21 10.84 -1.38
CA ILE A 150 -10.34 11.64 -2.26
C ILE A 150 -10.75 13.12 -2.23
N ASP A 151 -12.05 13.41 -2.28
CA ASP A 151 -12.59 14.77 -2.20
C ASP A 151 -12.23 15.41 -0.84
N SER A 152 -12.40 14.69 0.26
CA SER A 152 -12.04 15.15 1.61
C SER A 152 -10.53 15.38 1.78
N LEU A 153 -9.69 14.55 1.16
CA LEU A 153 -8.24 14.72 1.12
C LEU A 153 -7.83 15.98 0.33
N ASN A 154 -8.49 16.22 -0.79
CA ASN A 154 -8.25 17.40 -1.62
C ASN A 154 -8.70 18.68 -0.89
N GLU A 155 -9.86 18.68 -0.24
CA GLU A 155 -10.34 19.79 0.61
C GLU A 155 -9.37 20.06 1.76
N GLY A 156 -8.88 19.01 2.43
CA GLY A 156 -7.87 19.12 3.47
C GLY A 156 -6.58 19.76 2.96
N ARG A 157 -6.08 19.34 1.78
CA ARG A 157 -4.89 19.94 1.17
C ARG A 157 -5.08 21.42 0.84
N GLN A 158 -6.22 21.79 0.25
CA GLN A 158 -6.55 23.19 -0.05
C GLN A 158 -6.64 24.04 1.22
N PHE A 159 -7.19 23.49 2.29
CA PHE A 159 -7.23 24.16 3.60
C PHE A 159 -5.81 24.40 4.15
N PHE A 160 -4.93 23.39 4.08
CA PHE A 160 -3.53 23.53 4.50
C PHE A 160 -2.78 24.59 3.68
N GLU A 161 -2.95 24.61 2.36
CA GLU A 161 -2.34 25.62 1.48
C GLU A 161 -2.81 27.04 1.85
N LYS A 162 -4.11 27.22 2.13
CA LYS A 162 -4.68 28.50 2.55
C LYS A 162 -4.19 28.93 3.94
N CYS A 163 -4.02 27.99 4.86
CA CYS A 163 -3.44 28.25 6.17
C CYS A 163 -1.97 28.67 6.07
N ASP A 164 -1.18 27.98 5.25
CA ASP A 164 0.22 28.31 5.01
C ASP A 164 0.36 29.71 4.37
N SER A 165 -0.48 30.03 3.38
CA SER A 165 -0.49 31.36 2.77
C SER A 165 -0.85 32.46 3.78
N PHE A 166 -1.84 32.21 4.64
CA PHE A 166 -2.25 33.17 5.68
C PHE A 166 -1.13 33.38 6.71
N LEU A 167 -0.47 32.31 7.17
CA LEU A 167 0.64 32.41 8.13
C LEU A 167 1.83 33.17 7.54
N LYS A 168 2.16 32.95 6.27
CA LYS A 168 3.19 33.71 5.56
C LYS A 168 2.85 35.19 5.46
N GLU A 169 1.59 35.52 5.14
CA GLU A 169 1.14 36.92 5.08
C GLU A 169 1.21 37.60 6.45
N GLN A 170 0.80 36.91 7.52
CA GLN A 170 0.91 37.44 8.88
C GLN A 170 2.36 37.62 9.31
N HIS A 171 3.23 36.67 9.00
CA HIS A 171 4.66 36.80 9.28
C HIS A 171 5.28 38.01 8.56
N ALA A 172 4.93 38.22 7.29
CA ALA A 172 5.38 39.38 6.53
C ALA A 172 4.90 40.70 7.16
N LYS A 173 3.64 40.75 7.61
CA LYS A 173 3.09 41.91 8.34
C LYS A 173 3.84 42.16 9.64
N ILE A 174 4.11 41.12 10.42
CA ILE A 174 4.85 41.23 11.69
C ILE A 174 6.27 41.77 11.45
N GLU A 175 7.00 41.24 10.47
CA GLU A 175 8.35 41.74 10.17
C GLU A 175 8.32 43.18 9.67
N SER A 176 7.34 43.58 8.85
CA SER A 176 7.17 44.98 8.43
C SER A 176 6.90 45.92 9.62
N ILE A 177 6.06 45.51 10.58
CA ILE A 177 5.80 46.28 11.80
C ILE A 177 7.07 46.40 12.64
N LYS A 178 7.81 45.30 12.82
CA LYS A 178 9.07 45.27 13.56
C LYS A 178 10.14 46.16 12.93
N GLU A 179 10.24 46.18 11.61
CA GLU A 179 11.16 47.05 10.89
C GLU A 179 10.78 48.53 11.02
N SER A 180 9.48 48.83 10.96
CA SER A 180 8.96 50.18 11.22
C SER A 180 9.28 50.65 12.65
N LEU A 181 9.10 49.78 13.65
CA LEU A 181 9.43 50.07 15.05
C LEU A 181 10.94 50.32 15.26
N LYS A 182 11.81 49.53 14.63
CA LYS A 182 13.26 49.78 14.63
C LYS A 182 13.60 51.14 14.01
N GLY A 183 12.94 51.50 12.92
CA GLY A 183 13.09 52.81 12.28
C GLY A 183 12.75 53.96 13.24
N TYR A 184 11.64 53.85 13.97
CA TYR A 184 11.25 54.82 14.99
C TYR A 184 12.27 54.90 16.14
N GLU A 185 12.77 53.78 16.64
CA GLU A 185 13.80 53.75 17.70
C GLU A 185 15.08 54.48 17.27
N VAL A 186 15.57 54.23 16.05
CA VAL A 186 16.75 54.92 15.50
C VAL A 186 16.49 56.41 15.35
N ALA A 187 15.36 56.81 14.77
CA ALA A 187 15.01 58.23 14.61
C ALA A 187 14.93 58.94 15.97
N PHE A 188 14.34 58.31 16.98
CA PHE A 188 14.24 58.87 18.33
C PHE A 188 15.63 59.04 18.97
N ASN A 189 16.51 58.04 18.81
CA ASN A 189 17.90 58.12 19.26
C ASN A 189 18.69 59.24 18.58
N PHE A 190 18.47 59.49 17.28
CA PHE A 190 19.10 60.60 16.55
C PHE A 190 18.60 61.98 17.01
N VAL A 191 17.30 62.13 17.27
CA VAL A 191 16.75 63.37 17.82
C VAL A 191 17.31 63.63 19.22
N GLY A 192 17.35 62.61 20.08
CA GLY A 192 17.94 62.72 21.42
C GLY A 192 19.44 63.05 21.40
N LEU A 193 20.19 62.45 20.46
CA LEU A 193 21.61 62.78 20.26
C LEU A 193 21.79 64.20 19.73
N PHE A 194 20.99 64.64 18.75
CA PHE A 194 21.06 66.01 18.22
C PHE A 194 20.75 67.06 19.30
N GLU A 195 19.71 66.85 20.10
CA GLU A 195 19.41 67.70 21.25
C GLU A 195 20.54 67.68 22.29
N GLY A 196 21.11 66.50 22.56
CA GLY A 196 22.29 66.33 23.42
C GLY A 196 23.49 67.13 22.93
N PHE A 197 23.87 67.00 21.66
CA PHE A 197 24.97 67.75 21.04
C PHE A 197 24.71 69.25 20.98
N ASN A 198 23.48 69.67 20.68
CA ASN A 198 23.09 71.09 20.66
C ASN A 198 23.17 71.70 22.07
N SER A 199 22.79 70.95 23.11
CA SER A 199 22.91 71.37 24.51
C SER A 199 24.38 71.50 24.94
N LEU A 200 25.25 70.59 24.50
CA LEU A 200 26.69 70.62 24.76
C LEU A 200 27.37 71.78 24.02
N GLY A 201 26.98 72.05 22.78
CA GLY A 201 27.45 73.21 22.01
C GLY A 201 27.09 74.53 22.70
N LYS A 202 25.85 74.68 23.16
CA LYS A 202 25.40 75.86 23.93
C LYS A 202 26.16 76.03 25.25
N LYS A 203 26.47 74.93 25.96
CA LYS A 203 27.29 74.97 27.18
C LYS A 203 28.73 75.38 26.90
N LYS A 204 29.35 74.89 25.83
CA LYS A 204 30.71 75.25 25.42
C LYS A 204 30.84 76.72 25.03
N VAL A 205 29.85 77.26 24.31
CA VAL A 205 29.77 78.70 24.01
C VAL A 205 29.72 79.51 25.30
N LYS A 206 28.93 79.07 26.30
CA LYS A 206 28.83 79.76 27.60
C LYS A 206 30.15 79.78 28.39
N SER A 207 30.97 78.73 28.29
CA SER A 207 32.27 78.67 28.97
C SER A 207 33.38 79.49 28.28
N CYS A 208 33.28 79.77 26.98
CA CYS A 208 34.23 80.65 26.28
C CYS A 208 33.97 82.16 26.49
N TYR A 209 32.87 82.54 27.16
CA TYR A 209 32.56 83.93 27.52
C TYR A 209 32.77 84.24 29.01
N GLN A 210 33.54 83.40 29.72
CA GLN A 210 33.90 83.60 31.14
C GLN A 210 35.42 83.64 31.40
N GLU A 211 36.23 83.90 30.37
CA GLU A 211 37.60 84.43 30.53
C GLU A 211 37.59 85.96 30.33
#